data_AF-A0A344U8B6-F1
#
_entry.id   AF-A0A344U8B6-F1
#
_cell.length_a   1.000
_cell.length_b   1.000
_cell.length_c   1.000
_cell.angle_alpha   90.00
_cell.angle_beta   90.00
_cell.angle_gamma   90.00
#
_symmetry.space_group_name_H-M   'P 1'
#
loop_
_entity.id
_entity.type
_entity.pdbx_description
1 polymer ?
#
loop_
_entity_poly.entity_id
_entity_poly.type
_entity_poly.pdbx_seq_one_letter_code
_entity_poly.pdbx_strand_id
1 'polypeptide(L)' 'MSRLPRWLHEGARVLDPAEDREGIVQFIGEWVDPTTRRAIPRAIFLRPEGGGREWVVADHQALREADPR' A
#
# COMPACT_ATOMS: atom_id res chain seq x y z
N MET A 1 10.67 15.04 -0.54
CA MET A 1 9.63 14.04 -0.23
C MET A 1 8.85 13.78 -1.50
N SER A 2 8.81 12.54 -2.01
CA SER A 2 7.98 12.22 -3.18
C SER A 2 6.49 12.42 -2.82
N ARG A 3 5.74 13.06 -3.72
CA ARG A 3 4.30 13.25 -3.57
C ARG A 3 3.61 11.94 -3.92
N LEU A 4 2.61 11.55 -3.13
CA LEU A 4 1.77 10.39 -3.48
C LEU A 4 1.10 10.67 -4.83
N PRO A 5 1.09 9.70 -5.76
CA PRO A 5 0.39 9.85 -7.02
C PRO A 5 -1.13 9.93 -6.77
N ARG A 6 -1.86 10.61 -7.67
CA ARG A 6 -3.29 10.89 -7.47
C ARG A 6 -4.16 9.64 -7.43
N TRP A 7 -3.75 8.58 -8.12
CA TRP A 7 -4.45 7.29 -8.14
C TRP A 7 -4.30 6.52 -6.82
N LEU A 8 -3.32 6.88 -5.98
CA LEU A 8 -3.07 6.19 -4.71
C LEU A 8 -3.70 6.97 -3.55
N HIS A 9 -4.91 6.53 -3.19
CA HIS A 9 -5.70 7.08 -2.09
C HIS A 9 -6.43 5.94 -1.37
N GLU A 10 -6.97 6.20 -0.18
CA GLU A 10 -7.83 5.24 0.53
C GLU A 10 -9.00 4.79 -0.36
N GLY A 11 -9.29 3.49 -0.36
CA GLY A 11 -10.26 2.83 -1.23
C GLY A 11 -9.74 2.48 -2.63
N ALA A 12 -8.55 2.96 -3.04
CA ALA A 12 -7.98 2.61 -4.34
C ALA A 12 -7.60 1.13 -4.42
N ARG A 13 -7.84 0.53 -5.59
CA ARG A 13 -7.32 -0.80 -5.95
C ARG A 13 -5.88 -0.65 -6.44
N VAL A 14 -4.99 -1.49 -5.92
CA VAL A 14 -3.57 -1.48 -6.27
C VAL A 14 -3.07 -2.88 -6.55
N LEU A 15 -2.10 -2.99 -7.44
CA LEU A 15 -1.31 -4.19 -7.64
C LEU A 15 0.01 -4.05 -6.87
N ASP A 16 0.34 -5.06 -6.07
CA ASP A 16 1.64 -5.22 -5.43
C ASP A 16 2.46 -6.29 -6.18
N PRO A 17 3.42 -5.89 -7.04
CA PRO A 17 4.24 -6.82 -7.81
C PRO A 17 5.19 -7.67 -6.96
N ALA A 18 5.51 -7.25 -5.73
CA ALA A 18 6.41 -8.01 -4.85
C ALA A 18 5.74 -9.27 -4.31
N GLU A 19 4.42 -9.21 -4.13
CA GLU A 19 3.59 -10.28 -3.58
C GLU A 19 2.67 -10.91 -4.65
N ASP A 20 2.76 -10.46 -5.90
CA ASP A 20 1.92 -10.86 -7.05
C ASP A 20 0.42 -10.89 -6.71
N ARG A 21 -0.08 -9.85 -6.03
CA ARG A 21 -1.48 -9.77 -5.59
C ARG A 21 -2.03 -8.35 -5.60
N GLU A 22 -3.35 -8.26 -5.76
CA GLU A 22 -4.10 -7.01 -5.65
C GLU A 22 -4.61 -6.77 -4.23
N GLY A 23 -4.73 -5.50 -3.86
CA GLY A 23 -5.30 -5.07 -2.58
C GLY A 23 -6.03 -3.74 -2.68
N ILE A 24 -6.80 -3.44 -1.65
CA ILE A 24 -7.45 -2.14 -1.43
C ILE A 24 -6.67 -1.38 -0.37
N VAL A 25 -6.37 -0.12 -0.66
CA VAL A 25 -5.79 0.80 0.32
C VAL A 25 -6.80 1.08 1.43
N GLN A 26 -6.49 0.65 2.65
CA GLN A 26 -7.30 0.98 3.82
C GLN A 26 -6.90 2.31 4.44
N PHE A 27 -5.60 2.57 4.50
CA PHE A 27 -5.05 3.72 5.20
C PHE A 27 -3.68 4.08 4.62
N ILE A 28 -3.35 5.38 4.62
CA ILE A 28 -2.03 5.89 4.30
C ILE A 28 -1.53 6.75 5.44
N GLY A 29 -0.43 6.35 6.08
CA GLY A 29 0.08 7.11 7.22
C GLY A 29 1.38 6.59 7.81
N GLU A 30 1.66 7.05 9.02
CA GLU A 30 2.89 6.70 9.71
C GLU A 30 2.89 5.25 10.18
N TRP A 31 4.00 4.56 9.92
CA TRP A 31 4.25 3.21 10.38
C TRP A 31 5.71 3.09 10.83
N VAL A 32 5.94 2.38 11.92
CA VAL A 32 7.29 2.02 12.36
C VAL A 32 7.53 0.57 11.98
N ASP A 33 8.49 0.35 11.09
CA ASP A 33 8.89 -1.00 10.70
C ASP A 33 9.38 -1.75 11.95
N PRO A 34 8.76 -2.87 12.34
CA PRO A 34 9.12 -3.59 13.55
C PRO A 34 10.52 -4.24 13.46
N THR A 35 11.01 -4.52 12.24
CA THR A 35 12.30 -5.14 12.00
C THR A 35 13.42 -4.10 12.02
N THR A 36 13.24 -3.01 11.27
CA THR A 36 14.30 -1.99 11.10
C THR A 36 14.18 -0.81 12.06
N ARG A 37 13.07 -0.70 12.80
CA ARG A 37 12.72 0.42 13.70
C ARG A 37 12.66 1.78 13.01
N ARG A 38 12.58 1.82 11.68
CA ARG A 38 12.49 3.06 10.91
C ARG A 38 11.06 3.56 10.86
N ALA A 39 10.88 4.85 11.09
CA ALA A 39 9.60 5.54 10.89
C ALA A 39 9.39 5.84 9.40
N ILE A 40 8.28 5.36 8.86
CA ILE A 40 7.86 5.55 7.47
C ILE A 40 6.57 6.39 7.52
N PRO A 41 6.62 7.68 7.18
CA PRO A 41 5.49 8.60 7.39
C PRO A 41 4.30 8.37 6.45
N ARG A 42 4.48 7.56 5.38
CA ARG A 42 3.49 7.31 4.33
C ARG A 42 3.51 5.85 3.89
N ALA A 43 3.42 4.94 4.84
CA ALA A 43 3.23 3.53 4.56
C ALA A 43 1.79 3.28 4.07
N ILE A 44 1.64 2.31 3.19
CA ILE A 44 0.35 1.95 2.56
C ILE A 44 -0.15 0.67 3.22
N PHE A 45 -1.30 0.75 3.88
CA PHE A 45 -1.93 -0.39 4.54
C PHE A 45 -2.94 -1.00 3.58
N LEU A 46 -2.73 -2.27 3.22
CA LEU A 46 -3.49 -2.97 2.19
C LEU A 46 -4.28 -4.12 2.80
N ARG A 47 -5.50 -4.30 2.28
CA ARG A 47 -6.30 -5.51 2.51
C ARG A 47 -6.63 -6.22 1.20
N PRO A 48 -6.73 -7.55 1.18
CA PRO A 48 -7.23 -8.26 0.00
C PRO A 48 -8.74 -7.98 -0.23
N GLU A 49 -9.20 -8.01 -1.49
CA GLU A 49 -10.62 -7.81 -1.84
C GLU A 49 -11.55 -8.86 -1.21
N GLY A 50 -11.13 -10.13 -1.23
CA GLY A 50 -11.90 -11.26 -0.70
C GLY A 50 -11.71 -11.49 0.81
N GLY A 51 -11.05 -10.56 1.51
CA GLY A 51 -10.57 -10.78 2.88
C GLY A 51 -9.29 -11.63 2.92
N GLY A 52 -8.72 -11.77 4.12
CA GLY A 52 -7.46 -12.47 4.34
C GLY A 52 -6.42 -11.61 5.04
N ARG A 53 -5.14 -11.94 4.85
CA ARG A 53 -4.05 -11.29 5.58
C ARG A 53 -3.72 -9.92 4.97
N GLU A 54 -3.92 -8.88 5.76
CA GLU A 54 -3.49 -7.52 5.51
C GLU A 54 -1.96 -7.41 5.50
N TRP A 55 -1.45 -6.40 4.79
CA TRP A 55 -0.01 -6.13 4.73
C TRP A 55 0.28 -4.65 4.56
N VAL A 56 1.54 -4.28 4.81
CA VAL A 56 2.02 -2.89 4.75
C VAL A 56 3.11 -2.78 3.71
N VAL A 57 2.99 -1.78 2.85
CA VAL A 57 4.00 -1.43 1.85
C VAL A 57 4.67 -0.12 2.25
N ALA A 58 5.98 -0.18 2.50
CA ALA A 58 6.77 0.94 3.00
C ALA A 58 7.03 2.01 1.93
N ASP A 59 7.09 1.62 0.66
CA ASP A 59 7.37 2.49 -0.48
C ASP A 59 6.22 2.43 -1.49
N HIS A 60 5.50 3.53 -1.63
CA HIS A 60 4.39 3.63 -2.59
C HIS A 60 4.82 3.43 -4.04
N GLN A 61 6.10 3.66 -4.37
CA GLN A 61 6.63 3.47 -5.72
C GLN A 61 6.70 1.99 -6.12
N ALA A 62 6.59 1.07 -5.14
CA ALA A 62 6.49 -0.35 -5.40
C ALA A 62 5.11 -0.75 -5.96
N LEU A 63 4.08 0.07 -5.75
CA LEU A 63 2.70 -0.24 -6.17
C LEU A 63 2.41 0.26 -7.57
N ARG A 64 1.42 -0.39 -8.20
CA ARG A 64 0.84 0.04 -9.48
C ARG A 64 -0.66 0.25 -9.32
N GLU A 65 -1.20 1.16 -10.12
CA GLU A 65 -2.64 1.28 -10.30
C GLU A 65 -3.16 -0.05 -10.87
N ALA A 66 -4.15 -0.65 -10.21
CA ALA A 66 -4.80 -1.83 -10.76
C ALA A 66 -5.73 -1.39 -11.89
N ASP A 67 -5.86 -2.20 -12.94
CA ASP A 67 -6.74 -1.85 -14.07
C ASP A 67 -8.18 -1.64 -13.59
N PRO A 68 -8.87 -0.57 -14.06
CA PRO A 68 -10.28 -0.41 -13.82
C PRO A 68 -11.02 -1.57 -14.52
N ARG A 69 -11.77 -2.35 -13.74
CA ARG A 69 -12.68 -3.37 -14.25
C ARG A 69 -13.92 -2.76 -14.87
#